data_AF-A0A7V2HBK7-F1
#
_entry.id   AF-A0A7V2HBK7-F1
#
_cell.length_a   1.000
_cell.length_b   1.000
_cell.length_c   1.000
_cell.angle_alpha   90.00
_cell.angle_beta   90.00
_cell.angle_gamma   90.00
#
_symmetry.space_group_name_H-M   'P 1'
#
loop_
_entity.id
_entity.type
_entity.pdbx_description
1 polymer ?
#
loop_
_entity_poly.entity_id
_entity_poly.type
_entity_poly.pdbx_seq_one_letter_code
_entity_poly.pdbx_strand_id
1 'polypeptide(L)'
;MKLAAILLAGAGCLLGQPELAIEYRNGVARAVVRHAATDAPVTEQDPARPGEALVAETGELEEGTRVFVGTHEVAATAAGPGRIAFHVPGDAAGSFVSLTLADSRGRTPEATFPVNGIEDGIQLAAAEVRELVTTAAMALDAPGLAVAVVDRAGRPLGLFRRPAATDDAVETALSLARTGAFFSHNEAPLSSRTVRFISTENFPEGIPNQPAAALFGIELTNRGCLLSNDYLPGKEIPRSRDRNGAGTSKGITTVPGGVPIFRNGVINVGGIGVAGVDPDAAEFAAVSAVIGKFFRALPLPPPGAVFIDGFRLPFVDQTTRPPGTSPAPALNGSFLFEPVSGNPVPDGWLIGPKAGSRLTAGDVRQIIESAVARAERTRAQIRLPLGTRAKFMFAVADVDGTILGLFRQPDATIFSIDVAATKARNVIYFSSPTRRQDDLPGVPPGIAVTNRTIGFGAQSFFPSGIFNSTRGPFRDLFEYDRANPCTQGRGGAGPNSSGIVFFPGAAALYRGDQIVGGFGVSGDGVEQDDYVTAGGIVGYEAPPDRRADTVFIDTPLGKVRLPYLKFPRNPEQ
;
A
#
# COMPACT_ATOMS: atom_id res chain seq x y z
N MET A 1 25.88 -19.02 -5.76
CA MET A 1 26.03 -19.23 -4.30
C MET A 1 26.64 -17.98 -3.68
N LYS A 2 25.83 -17.13 -3.05
CA LYS A 2 26.33 -16.02 -2.21
C LYS A 2 25.97 -16.41 -0.77
N LEU A 3 26.99 -16.64 0.07
CA LEU A 3 26.85 -16.92 1.49
C LEU A 3 26.21 -15.70 2.19
N ALA A 4 25.13 -15.93 2.91
CA ALA A 4 24.65 -15.01 3.94
C ALA A 4 25.60 -15.13 5.15
N ALA A 5 26.14 -14.00 5.60
CA ALA A 5 27.01 -13.95 6.76
C ALA A 5 26.15 -14.07 8.04
N ILE A 6 26.28 -15.21 8.72
CA ILE A 6 25.81 -15.40 10.09
C ILE A 6 26.82 -14.68 11.00
N LEU A 7 26.40 -13.62 11.69
CA LEU A 7 27.22 -12.97 12.72
C LEU A 7 27.07 -13.76 14.02
N LEU A 8 28.10 -14.53 14.40
CA LEU A 8 28.33 -14.89 15.81
C LEU A 8 29.39 -13.92 16.36
N ALA A 9 29.01 -13.10 17.35
CA ALA A 9 29.94 -12.24 18.08
C ALA A 9 30.55 -13.03 19.25
N GLY A 10 31.87 -13.21 19.27
CA GLY A 10 32.59 -13.83 20.38
C GLY A 10 33.55 -12.86 21.05
N ALA A 11 33.41 -12.66 22.37
CA ALA A 11 34.51 -12.37 23.30
C ALA A 11 34.02 -12.38 24.77
N GLY A 12 34.64 -13.23 25.61
CA GLY A 12 34.79 -13.04 27.06
C GLY A 12 33.61 -13.45 27.96
N CYS A 13 33.88 -14.26 28.99
CA CYS A 13 32.96 -14.70 30.04
C CYS A 13 32.25 -13.53 30.77
N LEU A 14 31.12 -13.10 30.22
CA LEU A 14 29.91 -12.72 30.95
C LEU A 14 28.87 -13.75 30.55
N LEU A 15 28.11 -14.32 31.50
CA LEU A 15 27.05 -15.28 31.21
C LEU A 15 26.05 -14.62 30.24
N GLY A 16 26.17 -14.97 28.95
CA GLY A 16 25.35 -14.40 27.89
C GLY A 16 23.90 -14.81 28.07
N GLN A 17 22.97 -13.87 27.80
CA GLN A 17 21.54 -14.17 27.70
C GLN A 17 21.29 -15.34 26.74
N PRO A 18 20.16 -16.07 26.86
CA PRO A 18 19.80 -17.06 25.87
C PRO A 18 19.81 -16.40 24.49
N GLU A 19 20.32 -17.10 23.48
CA GLU A 19 20.44 -16.56 22.13
C GLU A 19 19.38 -17.18 21.23
N LEU A 20 18.58 -16.32 20.59
CA LEU A 20 17.66 -16.71 19.53
C LEU A 20 18.31 -16.35 18.20
N ALA A 21 18.41 -17.32 17.28
CA ALA A 21 18.94 -17.03 15.96
C ALA A 21 17.97 -16.11 15.23
N ILE A 22 18.49 -14.98 14.74
CA ILE A 22 17.70 -13.98 14.02
C ILE A 22 18.32 -13.67 12.67
N GLU A 23 17.46 -13.25 11.75
CA GLU A 23 17.84 -12.64 10.49
C GLU A 23 17.15 -11.29 10.36
N TYR A 24 17.89 -10.28 9.90
CA TYR A 24 17.28 -8.99 9.60
C TYR A 24 16.64 -9.05 8.22
N ARG A 25 15.32 -9.12 8.19
CA ARG A 25 14.53 -8.97 6.95
C ARG A 25 13.77 -7.68 7.03
N ASN A 26 14.06 -6.77 6.10
CA ASN A 26 13.41 -5.45 6.03
C ASN A 26 13.62 -4.64 7.31
N GLY A 27 14.82 -4.68 7.91
CA GLY A 27 15.13 -3.92 9.14
C GLY A 27 14.45 -4.43 10.42
N VAL A 28 13.62 -5.47 10.34
CA VAL A 28 13.00 -6.13 11.49
C VAL A 28 13.77 -7.43 11.79
N ALA A 29 14.04 -7.67 13.07
CA ALA A 29 14.59 -8.95 13.52
C ALA A 29 13.53 -10.04 13.34
N ARG A 30 13.79 -11.00 12.45
CA ARG A 30 12.96 -12.19 12.27
C ARG A 30 13.62 -13.38 12.94
N ALA A 31 12.85 -14.15 13.69
CA ALA A 31 13.34 -15.38 14.28
C ALA A 31 13.57 -16.41 13.17
N VAL A 32 14.69 -17.13 13.22
CA VAL A 32 14.94 -18.25 12.32
C VAL A 32 14.16 -19.45 12.83
N VAL A 33 13.01 -19.70 12.20
CA VAL A 33 12.06 -20.74 12.58
C VAL A 33 11.81 -21.68 11.39
N ARG A 34 11.61 -22.96 11.68
CA ARG A 34 11.34 -24.01 10.69
C ARG A 34 10.09 -24.80 11.03
N HIS A 35 9.38 -25.26 10.01
CA HIS A 35 8.25 -26.18 10.15
C HIS A 35 8.76 -27.52 10.68
N ALA A 36 8.27 -27.98 11.83
CA ALA A 36 8.78 -29.21 12.45
C ALA A 36 8.55 -30.46 11.56
N ALA A 37 7.50 -30.44 10.73
CA ALA A 37 7.15 -31.56 9.86
C ALA A 37 8.04 -31.70 8.61
N THR A 38 8.60 -30.60 8.10
CA THR A 38 9.31 -30.57 6.80
C THR A 38 10.75 -30.04 6.88
N ASP A 39 11.13 -29.46 8.03
CA ASP A 39 12.39 -28.69 8.24
C ASP A 39 12.57 -27.51 7.26
N ALA A 40 11.52 -27.16 6.51
CA ALA A 40 11.48 -25.99 5.65
C ALA A 40 11.46 -24.70 6.49
N PRO A 41 12.07 -23.60 6.01
CA PRO A 41 12.04 -22.33 6.73
C PRO A 41 10.62 -21.74 6.75
N VAL A 42 10.20 -21.25 7.91
CA VAL A 42 8.99 -20.42 8.02
C VAL A 42 9.29 -19.07 7.38
N THR A 43 8.48 -18.66 6.41
CA THR A 43 8.67 -17.41 5.67
C THR A 43 7.36 -16.67 5.48
N GLU A 44 7.40 -15.43 4.99
CA GLU A 44 6.18 -14.73 4.58
C GLU A 44 5.44 -15.50 3.48
N GLN A 45 6.18 -16.32 2.72
CA GLN A 45 5.64 -17.15 1.66
C GLN A 45 5.18 -18.55 2.10
N ASP A 46 5.60 -18.99 3.29
CA ASP A 46 5.19 -20.25 3.92
C ASP A 46 5.05 -19.97 5.43
N PRO A 47 3.98 -19.24 5.82
CA PRO A 47 3.79 -18.84 7.21
C PRO A 47 3.36 -20.02 8.07
N ALA A 48 3.72 -19.98 9.35
CA ALA A 48 3.27 -20.98 10.32
C ALA A 48 1.75 -20.94 10.50
N ARG A 49 1.14 -21.99 11.02
CA ARG A 49 -0.30 -22.04 11.35
C ARG A 49 -0.51 -21.95 12.86
N PRO A 50 -1.62 -21.35 13.34
CA PRO A 50 -2.01 -21.48 14.73
C PRO A 50 -2.10 -22.97 15.13
N GLY A 51 -1.49 -23.34 16.26
CA GLY A 51 -1.37 -24.73 16.73
C GLY A 51 -0.21 -25.55 16.12
N GLU A 52 0.47 -25.03 15.10
CA GLU A 52 1.56 -25.75 14.42
C GLU A 52 2.77 -25.98 15.33
N ALA A 53 3.41 -27.13 15.20
CA ALA A 53 4.72 -27.40 15.80
C ALA A 53 5.83 -26.80 14.95
N LEU A 54 6.66 -25.95 15.56
CA LEU A 54 7.79 -25.29 14.93
C LEU A 54 9.09 -25.59 15.68
N VAL A 55 10.22 -25.35 15.02
CA VAL A 55 11.56 -25.42 15.61
C VAL A 55 12.26 -24.08 15.42
N ALA A 56 12.64 -23.42 16.52
CA ALA A 56 13.48 -22.22 16.48
C ALA A 56 14.96 -22.61 16.55
N GLU A 57 15.80 -21.94 15.78
CA GLU A 57 17.25 -22.02 15.92
C GLU A 57 17.72 -21.11 17.08
N THR A 58 18.60 -21.61 17.94
CA THR A 58 19.04 -20.96 19.18
C THR A 58 20.53 -21.17 19.42
N GLY A 59 21.12 -20.39 20.32
CA GLY A 59 22.39 -20.73 20.96
C GLY A 59 22.23 -21.84 22.02
N GLU A 60 23.21 -21.96 22.91
CA GLU A 60 23.16 -22.89 24.04
C GLU A 60 22.04 -22.51 25.03
N LEU A 61 21.18 -23.49 25.34
CA LEU A 61 20.03 -23.33 26.22
C LEU A 61 20.32 -23.91 27.60
N GLU A 62 19.94 -23.20 28.66
CA GLU A 62 19.95 -23.73 30.01
C GLU A 62 18.71 -24.60 30.28
N GLU A 63 18.85 -25.54 31.21
CA GLU A 63 17.72 -26.30 31.73
C GLU A 63 16.68 -25.35 32.35
N GLY A 64 15.43 -25.47 31.92
CA GLY A 64 14.35 -24.56 32.35
C GLY A 64 14.19 -23.29 31.51
N THR A 65 14.86 -23.17 30.36
CA THR A 65 14.59 -22.08 29.41
C THR A 65 13.11 -22.07 28.98
N ARG A 66 12.47 -20.91 29.13
CA ARG A 66 11.04 -20.68 28.81
C ARG A 66 10.92 -20.03 27.43
N VAL A 67 9.96 -20.49 26.63
CA VAL A 67 9.67 -19.94 25.30
C VAL A 67 8.39 -19.12 25.36
N PHE A 68 8.42 -17.91 24.82
CA PHE A 68 7.26 -17.05 24.72
C PHE A 68 6.94 -16.74 23.27
N VAL A 69 5.69 -17.00 22.87
CA VAL A 69 5.11 -16.63 21.59
C VAL A 69 4.07 -15.53 21.82
N GLY A 70 4.38 -14.31 21.41
CA GLY A 70 3.65 -13.12 21.84
C GLY A 70 3.68 -12.96 23.36
N THR A 71 2.51 -12.89 23.98
CA THR A 71 2.36 -12.86 25.45
C THR A 71 2.23 -14.25 26.09
N HIS A 72 2.14 -15.31 25.29
CA HIS A 72 1.94 -16.67 25.79
C HIS A 72 3.27 -17.34 26.07
N GLU A 73 3.44 -17.86 27.28
CA GLU A 73 4.45 -18.90 27.51
C GLU A 73 3.94 -20.21 26.92
N VAL A 74 4.78 -20.87 26.12
CA VAL A 74 4.43 -22.11 25.44
C VAL A 74 5.29 -23.27 25.94
N ALA A 75 4.71 -24.46 25.95
CA ALA A 75 5.47 -25.68 26.18
C ALA A 75 6.52 -25.83 25.06
N ALA A 76 7.74 -26.13 25.45
CA ALA A 76 8.86 -26.25 24.55
C ALA A 76 9.79 -27.40 24.96
N THR A 77 10.39 -28.05 23.97
CA THR A 77 11.27 -29.20 24.16
C THR A 77 12.53 -29.05 23.32
N ALA A 78 13.68 -29.48 23.83
CA ALA A 78 14.90 -29.50 23.04
C ALA A 78 14.74 -30.35 21.78
N ALA A 79 15.14 -29.81 20.63
CA ALA A 79 15.01 -30.45 19.32
C ALA A 79 16.39 -30.76 18.67
N GLY A 80 17.39 -30.93 19.51
CA GLY A 80 18.81 -31.09 19.14
C GLY A 80 19.67 -29.91 19.60
N PRO A 81 20.99 -29.95 19.36
CA PRO A 81 21.89 -28.85 19.71
C PRO A 81 21.47 -27.55 19.03
N GLY A 82 21.28 -26.48 19.81
CA GLY A 82 20.91 -25.15 19.29
C GLY A 82 19.52 -25.11 18.64
N ARG A 83 18.59 -25.98 19.06
CA ARG A 83 17.23 -26.01 18.52
C ARG A 83 16.21 -26.25 19.63
N ILE A 84 15.12 -25.50 19.60
CA ILE A 84 13.98 -25.67 20.51
C ILE A 84 12.69 -25.82 19.72
N ALA A 85 11.95 -26.90 19.98
CA ALA A 85 10.63 -27.12 19.42
C ALA A 85 9.56 -26.50 20.33
N PHE A 86 8.54 -25.90 19.74
CA PHE A 86 7.42 -25.30 20.44
C PHE A 86 6.15 -25.36 19.57
N HIS A 87 4.98 -25.21 20.20
CA HIS A 87 3.72 -25.04 19.46
C HIS A 87 3.32 -23.56 19.39
N VAL A 88 2.88 -23.13 18.22
CA VAL A 88 2.24 -21.83 18.05
C VAL A 88 0.91 -21.84 18.81
N PRO A 89 0.63 -20.88 19.71
CA PRO A 89 -0.67 -20.78 20.37
C PRO A 89 -1.81 -20.74 19.35
N GLY A 90 -2.96 -21.34 19.67
CA GLY A 90 -4.10 -21.39 18.75
C GLY A 90 -4.71 -20.02 18.45
N ASP A 91 -4.48 -19.05 19.34
CA ASP A 91 -4.89 -17.65 19.21
C ASP A 91 -3.75 -16.72 18.74
N ALA A 92 -2.54 -17.26 18.56
CA ALA A 92 -1.43 -16.52 17.97
C ALA A 92 -1.67 -16.42 16.47
N ALA A 93 -2.37 -15.38 16.06
CA ALA A 93 -2.52 -14.96 14.69
C ALA A 93 -2.34 -13.47 14.52
N GLY A 94 -2.14 -13.08 13.27
CA GLY A 94 -1.63 -11.77 12.93
C GLY A 94 -0.27 -11.98 12.29
N SER A 95 -0.08 -11.29 11.17
CA SER A 95 0.97 -11.53 10.19
C SER A 95 2.38 -11.77 10.70
N PHE A 96 2.73 -11.24 11.88
CA PHE A 96 4.00 -11.49 12.53
C PHE A 96 3.76 -11.58 14.03
N VAL A 97 4.11 -12.73 14.61
CA VAL A 97 4.04 -12.98 16.05
C VAL A 97 5.45 -12.94 16.60
N SER A 98 5.63 -12.37 17.78
CA SER A 98 6.94 -12.34 18.41
C SER A 98 7.30 -13.66 19.07
N LEU A 99 8.60 -13.94 19.10
CA LEU A 99 9.25 -15.06 19.75
C LEU A 99 10.35 -14.51 20.64
N THR A 100 10.38 -14.96 21.89
CA THR A 100 11.46 -14.66 22.82
C THR A 100 11.76 -15.87 23.70
N LEU A 101 13.01 -15.98 24.13
CA LEU A 101 13.45 -16.98 25.10
C LEU A 101 13.78 -16.28 26.41
N ALA A 102 13.49 -16.89 27.55
CA ALA A 102 13.92 -16.38 28.84
C ALA A 102 14.44 -17.50 29.75
N ASP A 103 15.54 -17.24 30.44
CA ASP A 103 16.11 -18.12 31.46
C ASP A 103 16.66 -17.29 32.64
N SER A 104 17.51 -17.89 33.48
CA SER A 104 18.11 -17.24 34.64
C SER A 104 19.01 -16.03 34.30
N ARG A 105 19.49 -15.95 33.05
CA ARG A 105 20.43 -14.95 32.52
C ARG A 105 19.72 -13.76 31.89
N GLY A 106 18.43 -13.90 31.57
CA GLY A 106 17.59 -12.81 31.04
C GLY A 106 16.66 -13.27 29.91
N ARG A 107 16.11 -12.29 29.18
CA ARG A 107 15.22 -12.52 28.03
C ARG A 107 15.86 -12.01 26.75
N THR A 108 15.72 -12.76 25.65
CA THR A 108 16.18 -12.34 24.33
C THR A 108 15.49 -11.05 23.88
N PRO A 109 16.12 -10.27 22.97
CA PRO A 109 15.39 -9.30 22.16
C PRO A 109 14.20 -9.95 21.45
N GLU A 110 13.17 -9.14 21.18
CA GLU A 110 11.99 -9.57 20.46
C GLU A 110 12.32 -9.80 18.98
N ALA A 111 12.10 -11.01 18.50
CA ALA A 111 12.20 -11.36 17.09
C ALA A 111 10.85 -11.89 16.62
N THR A 112 10.47 -11.68 15.37
CA THR A 112 9.14 -12.04 14.88
C THR A 112 9.18 -13.12 13.82
N PHE A 113 8.13 -13.92 13.71
CA PHE A 113 7.95 -14.90 12.64
C PHE A 113 6.50 -14.85 12.12
N PRO A 114 6.26 -15.15 10.84
CA PRO A 114 4.93 -15.02 10.28
C PRO A 114 4.03 -16.20 10.64
N VAL A 115 2.80 -15.89 11.04
CA VAL A 115 1.74 -16.86 11.34
C VAL A 115 0.50 -16.52 10.53
N ASN A 116 -0.15 -17.53 9.97
CA ASN A 116 -1.43 -17.44 9.29
C ASN A 116 -2.50 -16.81 10.20
N GLY A 117 -3.44 -16.09 9.58
CA GLY A 117 -4.61 -15.59 10.28
C GLY A 117 -5.45 -16.72 10.91
N ILE A 118 -6.12 -16.44 12.03
CA ILE A 118 -7.20 -17.30 12.54
C ILE A 118 -8.37 -17.17 11.56
N GLU A 119 -9.06 -18.29 11.29
CA GLU A 119 -10.38 -18.24 10.67
C GLU A 119 -11.36 -17.54 11.62
N ASP A 120 -11.48 -16.22 11.48
CA ASP A 120 -12.31 -15.34 12.31
C ASP A 120 -13.74 -15.19 11.77
N GLY A 121 -14.07 -15.95 10.70
CA GLY A 121 -15.32 -15.81 9.97
C GLY A 121 -15.43 -14.51 9.15
N ILE A 122 -14.40 -13.67 9.14
CA ILE A 122 -14.34 -12.40 8.41
C ILE A 122 -13.31 -12.45 7.28
N GLN A 123 -12.07 -12.85 7.55
CA GLN A 123 -11.02 -12.96 6.54
C GLN A 123 -11.22 -14.20 5.67
N LEU A 124 -10.62 -14.18 4.47
CA LEU A 124 -10.62 -15.31 3.56
C LEU A 124 -9.94 -16.52 4.19
N ALA A 125 -10.61 -17.67 4.20
CA ALA A 125 -10.00 -18.94 4.52
C ALA A 125 -9.22 -19.51 3.32
N ALA A 126 -8.18 -20.31 3.56
CA ALA A 126 -7.39 -20.95 2.51
C ALA A 126 -8.26 -21.75 1.50
N ALA A 127 -9.31 -22.40 1.98
CA ALA A 127 -10.26 -23.12 1.12
C ALA A 127 -11.04 -22.18 0.19
N GLU A 128 -11.44 -21.00 0.68
CA GLU A 128 -12.15 -19.98 -0.12
C GLU A 128 -11.21 -19.36 -1.16
N VAL A 129 -9.93 -19.16 -0.80
CA VAL A 129 -8.91 -18.70 -1.76
C VAL A 129 -8.72 -19.71 -2.88
N ARG A 130 -8.67 -21.02 -2.56
CA ARG A 130 -8.61 -22.08 -3.56
C ARG A 130 -9.84 -22.09 -4.46
N GLU A 131 -11.03 -21.92 -3.89
CA GLU A 131 -12.30 -21.84 -4.63
C GLU A 131 -12.33 -20.65 -5.60
N LEU A 132 -11.94 -19.45 -5.13
CA LEU A 132 -11.84 -18.23 -5.93
C LEU A 132 -10.91 -18.42 -7.14
N VAL A 133 -9.69 -18.92 -6.89
CA VAL A 133 -8.70 -19.16 -7.95
C VAL A 133 -9.20 -20.19 -8.95
N THR A 134 -9.75 -21.31 -8.47
CA THR A 134 -10.25 -22.38 -9.33
C THR A 134 -11.40 -21.89 -10.20
N THR A 135 -12.33 -21.13 -9.63
CA THR A 135 -13.49 -20.59 -10.36
C THR A 135 -13.05 -19.63 -11.46
N ALA A 136 -12.13 -18.70 -11.16
CA ALA A 136 -11.57 -17.80 -12.18
C ALA A 136 -10.84 -18.55 -13.29
N ALA A 137 -9.98 -19.51 -12.94
CA ALA A 137 -9.19 -20.27 -13.91
C ALA A 137 -10.03 -21.23 -14.77
N MET A 138 -11.18 -21.69 -14.25
CA MET A 138 -12.14 -22.52 -14.96
C MET A 138 -13.11 -21.73 -15.85
N ALA A 139 -13.28 -20.42 -15.59
CA ALA A 139 -14.20 -19.57 -16.35
C ALA A 139 -13.82 -19.45 -17.83
N LEU A 140 -12.52 -19.57 -18.14
CA LEU A 140 -11.92 -19.42 -19.46
C LEU A 140 -10.90 -20.51 -19.79
N ASP A 141 -11.01 -21.11 -20.97
CA ASP A 141 -9.98 -21.98 -21.53
C ASP A 141 -8.90 -21.17 -22.24
N ALA A 142 -8.01 -20.56 -21.46
CA ALA A 142 -6.97 -19.69 -21.98
C ALA A 142 -5.59 -20.11 -21.43
N PRO A 143 -4.65 -20.59 -22.28
CA PRO A 143 -3.37 -21.14 -21.81
C PRO A 143 -2.43 -20.09 -21.21
N GLY A 144 -2.64 -18.80 -21.51
CA GLY A 144 -1.88 -17.67 -20.96
C GLY A 144 -2.39 -17.14 -19.61
N LEU A 145 -3.50 -17.67 -19.09
CA LEU A 145 -4.19 -17.12 -17.92
C LEU A 145 -3.39 -17.28 -16.62
N ALA A 146 -3.31 -16.19 -15.86
CA ALA A 146 -2.82 -16.16 -14.49
C ALA A 146 -3.88 -15.56 -13.55
N VAL A 147 -3.93 -16.04 -12.31
CA VAL A 147 -4.85 -15.57 -11.27
C VAL A 147 -4.07 -15.28 -10.00
N ALA A 148 -4.40 -14.18 -9.34
CA ALA A 148 -3.90 -13.84 -8.02
C ALA A 148 -5.05 -13.47 -7.09
N VAL A 149 -4.99 -13.92 -5.84
CA VAL A 149 -5.87 -13.48 -4.75
C VAL A 149 -4.99 -12.87 -3.67
N VAL A 150 -5.42 -11.74 -3.12
CA VAL A 150 -4.75 -11.05 -2.01
C VAL A 150 -5.71 -10.75 -0.87
N ASP A 151 -5.18 -10.63 0.35
CA ASP A 151 -5.93 -10.07 1.48
C ASP A 151 -6.12 -8.56 1.31
N ARG A 152 -6.86 -7.95 2.25
CA ARG A 152 -7.14 -6.50 2.24
C ARG A 152 -5.87 -5.64 2.30
N ALA A 153 -4.79 -6.13 2.92
CA ALA A 153 -3.48 -5.46 2.97
C ALA A 153 -2.62 -5.71 1.72
N GLY A 154 -3.08 -6.54 0.77
CA GLY A 154 -2.38 -6.83 -0.47
C GLY A 154 -1.34 -7.96 -0.36
N ARG A 155 -1.39 -8.77 0.71
CA ARG A 155 -0.58 -9.98 0.83
C ARG A 155 -1.09 -11.04 -0.14
N PRO A 156 -0.23 -11.66 -0.96
CA PRO A 156 -0.63 -12.81 -1.76
C PRO A 156 -1.20 -13.91 -0.87
N LEU A 157 -2.40 -14.39 -1.21
CA LEU A 157 -3.04 -15.54 -0.59
C LEU A 157 -3.05 -16.76 -1.50
N GLY A 158 -2.99 -16.55 -2.82
CA GLY A 158 -2.93 -17.61 -3.82
C GLY A 158 -2.46 -17.04 -5.15
N LEU A 159 -1.46 -17.64 -5.78
CA LEU A 159 -0.97 -17.27 -7.12
C LEU A 159 -1.01 -18.52 -8.00
N PHE A 160 -1.76 -18.46 -9.10
CA PHE A 160 -1.93 -19.58 -10.02
C PHE A 160 -1.59 -19.16 -11.44
N ARG A 161 -1.04 -20.11 -12.20
CA ARG A 161 -0.76 -19.91 -13.62
C ARG A 161 -1.07 -21.13 -14.46
N ARG A 162 -1.48 -20.90 -15.70
CA ARG A 162 -1.51 -21.92 -16.76
C ARG A 162 -0.14 -22.12 -17.40
N PRO A 163 0.08 -23.24 -18.13
CA PRO A 163 1.40 -23.57 -18.69
C PRO A 163 2.02 -22.50 -19.60
N ALA A 164 1.23 -21.72 -20.35
CA ALA A 164 1.73 -20.68 -21.25
C ALA A 164 1.65 -19.27 -20.65
N ALA A 165 1.23 -19.13 -19.39
CA ALA A 165 1.19 -17.85 -18.71
C ALA A 165 2.61 -17.37 -18.38
N THR A 166 2.91 -16.12 -18.76
CA THR A 166 4.22 -15.52 -18.51
C THR A 166 4.35 -15.05 -17.06
N ASP A 167 5.58 -14.83 -16.62
CA ASP A 167 5.85 -14.20 -15.32
C ASP A 167 5.25 -12.79 -15.22
N ASP A 168 5.21 -12.07 -16.35
CA ASP A 168 4.58 -10.76 -16.46
C ASP A 168 3.06 -10.85 -16.26
N ALA A 169 2.41 -11.90 -16.77
CA ALA A 169 0.99 -12.16 -16.52
C ALA A 169 0.72 -12.41 -15.03
N VAL A 170 1.58 -13.17 -14.34
CA VAL A 170 1.44 -13.41 -12.90
C VAL A 170 1.62 -12.11 -12.10
N GLU A 171 2.63 -11.30 -12.41
CA GLU A 171 2.84 -10.00 -11.75
C GLU A 171 1.67 -9.03 -12.03
N THR A 172 1.16 -9.03 -13.26
CA THR A 172 -0.01 -8.22 -13.65
C THR A 172 -1.26 -8.66 -12.90
N ALA A 173 -1.50 -9.98 -12.77
CA ALA A 173 -2.61 -10.52 -11.98
C ALA A 173 -2.49 -10.10 -10.50
N LEU A 174 -1.29 -10.19 -9.90
CA LEU A 174 -1.05 -9.74 -8.52
C LEU A 174 -1.31 -8.24 -8.36
N SER A 175 -0.83 -7.42 -9.30
CA SER A 175 -1.07 -5.97 -9.29
C SER A 175 -2.56 -5.61 -9.45
N LEU A 176 -3.29 -6.34 -10.30
CA LEU A 176 -4.74 -6.19 -10.45
C LEU A 176 -5.50 -6.61 -9.19
N ALA A 177 -5.10 -7.71 -8.54
CA ALA A 177 -5.67 -8.16 -7.27
C ALA A 177 -5.49 -7.10 -6.18
N ARG A 178 -4.29 -6.53 -6.08
CA ARG A 178 -4.01 -5.39 -5.19
C ARG A 178 -4.83 -4.16 -5.55
N THR A 179 -5.01 -3.86 -6.83
CA THR A 179 -5.85 -2.73 -7.26
C THR A 179 -7.30 -2.90 -6.77
N GLY A 180 -7.89 -4.09 -6.94
CA GLY A 180 -9.22 -4.39 -6.39
C GLY A 180 -9.26 -4.27 -4.86
N ALA A 181 -8.28 -4.85 -4.17
CA ALA A 181 -8.20 -4.83 -2.71
C ALA A 181 -7.99 -3.43 -2.14
N PHE A 182 -7.16 -2.60 -2.77
CA PHE A 182 -6.65 -1.36 -2.19
C PHE A 182 -7.61 -0.18 -2.30
N PHE A 183 -8.27 -0.04 -3.45
CA PHE A 183 -9.13 1.11 -3.74
C PHE A 183 -10.55 0.93 -3.19
N SER A 184 -11.01 -0.31 -3.07
CA SER A 184 -12.31 -0.58 -2.48
C SER A 184 -12.32 -0.37 -0.97
N HIS A 185 -13.49 0.01 -0.47
CA HIS A 185 -13.79 0.18 0.96
C HIS A 185 -15.21 -0.31 1.24
N ASN A 186 -15.63 -0.33 2.52
CA ASN A 186 -16.89 -0.97 2.92
C ASN A 186 -18.16 -0.25 2.44
N GLU A 187 -18.03 0.92 1.82
CA GLU A 187 -19.17 1.77 1.43
C GLU A 187 -19.40 1.82 -0.08
N ALA A 188 -18.34 1.64 -0.89
CA ALA A 188 -18.42 1.54 -2.34
C ALA A 188 -17.30 0.65 -2.89
N PRO A 189 -17.61 -0.24 -3.85
CA PRO A 189 -16.61 -1.05 -4.53
C PRO A 189 -15.97 -0.23 -5.66
N LEU A 190 -14.66 -0.28 -5.76
CA LEU A 190 -13.87 0.27 -6.87
C LEU A 190 -12.99 -0.86 -7.44
N SER A 191 -13.11 -1.10 -8.74
CA SER A 191 -12.31 -2.10 -9.47
C SER A 191 -11.12 -1.43 -10.17
N SER A 192 -10.26 -2.23 -10.81
CA SER A 192 -9.23 -1.70 -11.69
C SER A 192 -9.78 -0.87 -12.86
N ARG A 193 -11.01 -1.15 -13.32
CA ARG A 193 -11.73 -0.33 -14.32
C ARG A 193 -12.15 1.02 -13.75
N THR A 194 -12.65 1.06 -12.50
CA THR A 194 -12.93 2.31 -11.81
C THR A 194 -11.67 3.16 -11.70
N VAL A 195 -10.56 2.56 -11.28
CA VAL A 195 -9.27 3.26 -11.09
C VAL A 195 -8.75 3.80 -12.42
N ARG A 196 -8.84 3.01 -13.51
CA ARG A 196 -8.49 3.47 -14.86
C ARG A 196 -9.26 4.73 -15.25
N PHE A 197 -10.56 4.72 -15.02
CA PHE A 197 -11.42 5.84 -15.38
C PHE A 197 -10.99 7.15 -14.70
N ILE A 198 -10.40 7.08 -13.51
CA ILE A 198 -9.98 8.26 -12.72
C ILE A 198 -8.46 8.50 -12.71
N SER A 199 -7.69 7.80 -13.56
CA SER A 199 -6.23 7.96 -13.70
C SER A 199 -5.77 8.41 -15.08
N THR A 200 -6.69 8.61 -16.03
CA THR A 200 -6.37 8.96 -17.42
C THR A 200 -5.71 10.34 -17.58
N GLU A 201 -4.99 10.52 -18.68
CA GLU A 201 -4.36 11.80 -19.01
C GLU A 201 -5.38 12.91 -19.37
N ASN A 202 -6.61 12.54 -19.71
CA ASN A 202 -7.76 13.43 -19.92
C ASN A 202 -9.01 12.80 -19.31
N PHE A 203 -9.82 13.57 -18.58
CA PHE A 203 -11.00 13.08 -17.86
C PHE A 203 -12.28 13.89 -18.10
N PRO A 204 -13.37 13.27 -18.54
CA PRO A 204 -13.44 11.88 -19.00
C PRO A 204 -12.68 11.69 -20.33
N GLU A 205 -12.18 10.48 -20.54
CA GLU A 205 -11.50 10.11 -21.77
C GLU A 205 -12.42 10.29 -23.00
N GLY A 206 -11.86 10.78 -24.11
CA GLY A 206 -12.61 11.00 -25.36
C GLY A 206 -13.33 12.34 -25.49
N ILE A 207 -13.39 13.16 -24.43
CA ILE A 207 -13.91 14.53 -24.52
C ILE A 207 -12.73 15.51 -24.69
N PRO A 208 -12.70 16.31 -25.78
CA PRO A 208 -11.65 17.31 -25.98
C PRO A 208 -11.64 18.39 -24.89
N ASN A 209 -10.46 18.96 -24.68
CA ASN A 209 -10.22 20.06 -23.75
C ASN A 209 -10.64 19.78 -22.29
N GLN A 210 -10.40 18.56 -21.81
CA GLN A 210 -10.64 18.17 -20.43
C GLN A 210 -9.33 18.02 -19.65
N PRO A 211 -9.28 18.39 -18.36
CA PRO A 211 -8.09 18.23 -17.54
C PRO A 211 -7.75 16.75 -17.35
N ALA A 212 -6.53 16.48 -16.86
CA ALA A 212 -6.18 15.13 -16.43
C ALA A 212 -7.06 14.66 -15.28
N ALA A 213 -7.24 13.35 -15.17
CA ALA A 213 -8.05 12.76 -14.11
C ALA A 213 -7.45 13.03 -12.71
N ALA A 214 -8.31 12.98 -11.69
CA ALA A 214 -7.94 13.30 -10.32
C ALA A 214 -6.73 12.50 -9.80
N LEU A 215 -6.58 11.24 -10.21
CA LEU A 215 -5.49 10.34 -9.81
C LEU A 215 -4.49 10.10 -10.95
N PHE A 216 -4.27 11.07 -11.83
CA PHE A 216 -3.21 10.99 -12.84
C PHE A 216 -1.86 10.54 -12.21
N GLY A 217 -1.29 9.46 -12.73
CA GLY A 217 -0.03 8.88 -12.25
C GLY A 217 -0.16 7.88 -11.09
N ILE A 218 -1.37 7.45 -10.73
CA ILE A 218 -1.60 6.47 -9.65
C ILE A 218 -0.87 5.14 -9.86
N GLU A 219 -0.62 4.76 -11.11
CA GLU A 219 0.13 3.57 -11.51
C GLU A 219 1.57 3.57 -10.97
N LEU A 220 2.13 4.75 -10.65
CA LEU A 220 3.49 4.91 -10.13
C LEU A 220 3.58 4.79 -8.59
N THR A 221 2.47 4.43 -7.93
CA THR A 221 2.39 4.25 -6.48
C THR A 221 2.38 2.77 -6.11
N ASN A 222 2.58 2.46 -4.83
CA ASN A 222 2.53 1.10 -4.28
C ASN A 222 3.51 0.11 -4.92
N ARG A 223 4.66 0.60 -5.41
CA ARG A 223 5.70 -0.20 -6.11
C ARG A 223 6.65 -0.97 -5.17
N GLY A 224 6.28 -1.13 -3.90
CA GLY A 224 7.04 -1.92 -2.92
C GLY A 224 8.22 -1.20 -2.27
N CYS A 225 8.25 0.13 -2.34
CA CYS A 225 9.28 0.95 -1.72
C CYS A 225 9.29 0.84 -0.19
N LEU A 226 10.45 1.12 0.42
CA LEU A 226 10.56 1.18 1.87
C LEU A 226 9.92 2.47 2.40
N LEU A 227 8.80 2.33 3.13
CA LEU A 227 8.18 3.44 3.85
C LEU A 227 8.81 3.66 5.22
N SER A 228 8.76 2.65 6.07
CA SER A 228 9.46 2.61 7.36
C SER A 228 9.69 1.17 7.79
N ASN A 229 10.64 0.95 8.70
CA ASN A 229 10.80 -0.31 9.43
C ASN A 229 10.24 -0.21 10.86
N ASP A 230 9.78 0.96 11.29
CA ASP A 230 9.48 1.24 12.69
C ASP A 230 7.99 1.22 13.01
N TYR A 231 7.27 0.26 12.44
CA TYR A 231 5.87 0.02 12.78
C TYR A 231 5.73 -0.34 14.26
N LEU A 232 4.61 0.05 14.86
CA LEU A 232 4.23 -0.42 16.20
C LEU A 232 3.99 -1.94 16.17
N PRO A 233 4.20 -2.66 17.29
CA PRO A 233 3.93 -4.10 17.36
C PRO A 233 2.53 -4.46 16.86
N GLY A 234 2.43 -5.43 15.94
CA GLY A 234 1.17 -5.85 15.33
C GLY A 234 0.53 -4.84 14.36
N LYS A 235 1.19 -3.72 14.06
CA LYS A 235 0.70 -2.67 13.14
C LYS A 235 1.40 -2.65 11.78
N GLU A 236 2.23 -3.65 11.51
CA GLU A 236 2.97 -3.76 10.25
C GLU A 236 2.03 -3.96 9.06
N ILE A 237 2.25 -3.18 8.01
CA ILE A 237 1.61 -3.33 6.71
C ILE A 237 2.65 -3.92 5.74
N PRO A 238 2.31 -5.00 5.03
CA PRO A 238 3.22 -5.64 4.10
C PRO A 238 3.61 -4.68 2.97
N ARG A 239 4.85 -4.78 2.50
CA ARG A 239 5.24 -4.05 1.29
C ARG A 239 4.66 -4.76 0.07
N SER A 240 4.10 -3.97 -0.84
CA SER A 240 3.61 -4.44 -2.14
C SER A 240 4.77 -4.79 -3.07
N ARG A 241 5.49 -5.89 -2.78
CA ARG A 241 6.61 -6.39 -3.59
C ARG A 241 6.14 -7.18 -4.80
N ASP A 242 7.06 -7.41 -5.73
CA ASP A 242 6.83 -8.27 -6.89
C ASP A 242 6.38 -9.70 -6.49
N ARG A 243 5.96 -10.50 -7.48
CA ARG A 243 5.53 -11.89 -7.30
C ARG A 243 6.53 -12.80 -6.57
N ASN A 244 7.82 -12.44 -6.57
CA ASN A 244 8.89 -13.20 -5.91
C ASN A 244 9.14 -12.71 -4.47
N GLY A 245 8.49 -11.62 -4.03
CA GLY A 245 8.65 -11.05 -2.69
C GLY A 245 9.99 -10.33 -2.47
N ALA A 246 10.74 -10.05 -3.53
CA ALA A 246 12.11 -9.55 -3.45
C ALA A 246 12.30 -8.18 -4.13
N GLY A 247 11.56 -7.92 -5.21
CA GLY A 247 11.71 -6.74 -6.06
C GLY A 247 10.60 -5.71 -5.89
N THR A 248 10.73 -4.61 -6.65
CA THR A 248 9.67 -3.62 -6.82
C THR A 248 8.49 -4.21 -7.59
N SER A 249 7.28 -3.98 -7.13
CA SER A 249 6.08 -4.39 -7.87
C SER A 249 5.78 -3.45 -9.04
N LYS A 250 4.93 -3.90 -9.96
CA LYS A 250 4.27 -3.06 -10.97
C LYS A 250 3.46 -1.89 -10.39
N GLY A 251 3.13 -1.91 -9.09
CA GLY A 251 2.39 -0.84 -8.43
C GLY A 251 0.89 -1.05 -8.56
N ILE A 252 0.18 -0.05 -9.09
CA ILE A 252 -1.26 -0.13 -9.38
C ILE A 252 -1.44 -0.40 -10.87
N THR A 253 -2.26 -1.38 -11.22
CA THR A 253 -2.57 -1.70 -12.61
C THR A 253 -4.01 -1.33 -12.94
N THR A 254 -4.17 -0.49 -13.96
CA THR A 254 -5.43 0.14 -14.34
C THR A 254 -5.95 -0.39 -15.68
N VAL A 255 -6.04 -1.72 -15.80
CA VAL A 255 -6.75 -2.39 -16.90
C VAL A 255 -7.84 -3.30 -16.34
N PRO A 256 -8.90 -3.63 -17.08
CA PRO A 256 -9.91 -4.59 -16.63
C PRO A 256 -9.28 -5.94 -16.20
N GLY A 257 -9.80 -6.52 -15.12
CA GLY A 257 -9.30 -7.80 -14.57
C GLY A 257 -9.05 -7.83 -13.07
N GLY A 258 -9.14 -6.69 -12.35
CA GLY A 258 -8.99 -6.61 -10.90
C GLY A 258 -10.29 -6.20 -10.21
N VAL A 259 -10.84 -7.06 -9.34
CA VAL A 259 -12.08 -6.79 -8.60
C VAL A 259 -11.92 -7.05 -7.10
N PRO A 260 -12.59 -6.27 -6.24
CA PRO A 260 -12.58 -6.49 -4.80
C PRO A 260 -13.38 -7.74 -4.39
N ILE A 261 -13.03 -8.29 -3.24
CA ILE A 261 -13.69 -9.44 -2.62
C ILE A 261 -14.40 -8.94 -1.36
N PHE A 262 -15.72 -9.05 -1.33
CA PHE A 262 -16.59 -8.58 -0.24
C PHE A 262 -17.23 -9.73 0.51
N ARG A 263 -16.92 -9.86 1.80
CA ARG A 263 -17.66 -10.77 2.68
C ARG A 263 -19.03 -10.19 3.03
N ASN A 264 -20.04 -11.04 2.97
CA ASN A 264 -21.44 -10.70 3.25
C ASN A 264 -21.92 -9.47 2.46
N GLY A 265 -21.31 -9.21 1.30
CA GLY A 265 -21.61 -8.07 0.44
C GLY A 265 -21.26 -6.69 1.00
N VAL A 266 -20.57 -6.58 2.15
CA VAL A 266 -20.31 -5.28 2.81
C VAL A 266 -18.84 -5.09 3.20
N ILE A 267 -18.18 -6.12 3.73
CA ILE A 267 -16.82 -6.01 4.28
C ILE A 267 -15.81 -6.37 3.20
N ASN A 268 -14.97 -5.43 2.76
CA ASN A 268 -13.88 -5.72 1.84
C ASN A 268 -12.78 -6.51 2.56
N VAL A 269 -12.52 -7.74 2.10
CA VAL A 269 -11.58 -8.69 2.71
C VAL A 269 -10.39 -9.01 1.78
N GLY A 270 -10.33 -8.40 0.60
CA GLY A 270 -9.26 -8.65 -0.35
C GLY A 270 -9.60 -8.28 -1.78
N GLY A 271 -8.85 -8.85 -2.71
CA GLY A 271 -9.04 -8.63 -4.14
C GLY A 271 -8.58 -9.84 -4.94
N ILE A 272 -9.20 -10.03 -6.10
CA ILE A 272 -8.78 -11.00 -7.11
C ILE A 272 -8.39 -10.28 -8.39
N GLY A 273 -7.32 -10.75 -9.02
CA GLY A 273 -6.81 -10.25 -10.27
C GLY A 273 -6.61 -11.39 -11.26
N VAL A 274 -6.99 -11.18 -12.51
CA VAL A 274 -6.75 -12.11 -13.62
C VAL A 274 -6.01 -11.38 -14.73
N ALA A 275 -5.04 -12.03 -15.36
CA ALA A 275 -4.26 -11.45 -16.47
C ALA A 275 -3.74 -12.54 -17.43
N GLY A 276 -2.99 -12.12 -18.46
CA GLY A 276 -2.42 -13.01 -19.48
C GLY A 276 -3.40 -13.42 -20.58
N VAL A 277 -4.54 -12.73 -20.64
CA VAL A 277 -5.61 -12.86 -21.62
C VAL A 277 -6.11 -11.47 -22.01
N ASP A 278 -7.03 -11.40 -22.97
CA ASP A 278 -7.74 -10.15 -23.29
C ASP A 278 -8.36 -9.51 -22.02
N PRO A 279 -8.30 -8.18 -21.84
CA PRO A 279 -8.79 -7.54 -20.62
C PRO A 279 -10.26 -7.80 -20.29
N ASP A 280 -11.15 -7.88 -21.27
CA ASP A 280 -12.57 -8.17 -21.00
C ASP A 280 -12.71 -9.64 -20.55
N ALA A 281 -11.95 -10.55 -21.15
CA ALA A 281 -11.87 -11.93 -20.68
C ALA A 281 -11.32 -12.02 -19.24
N ALA A 282 -10.28 -11.27 -18.91
CA ALA A 282 -9.75 -11.18 -17.55
C ALA A 282 -10.80 -10.68 -16.55
N GLU A 283 -11.52 -9.60 -16.88
CA GLU A 283 -12.59 -9.06 -16.03
C GLU A 283 -13.70 -10.09 -15.84
N PHE A 284 -14.13 -10.78 -16.90
CA PHE A 284 -15.13 -11.84 -16.81
C PHE A 284 -14.72 -12.97 -15.86
N ALA A 285 -13.49 -13.47 -15.97
CA ALA A 285 -12.99 -14.53 -15.10
C ALA A 285 -12.91 -14.08 -13.63
N ALA A 286 -12.45 -12.85 -13.39
CA ALA A 286 -12.37 -12.28 -12.05
C ALA A 286 -13.77 -12.10 -11.42
N VAL A 287 -14.72 -11.55 -12.18
CA VAL A 287 -16.12 -11.38 -11.75
C VAL A 287 -16.79 -12.74 -11.50
N SER A 288 -16.57 -13.73 -12.38
CA SER A 288 -17.14 -15.07 -12.24
C SER A 288 -16.74 -15.76 -10.93
N ALA A 289 -15.54 -15.45 -10.41
CA ALA A 289 -15.07 -16.00 -9.13
C ALA A 289 -15.73 -15.36 -7.91
N VAL A 290 -16.06 -14.07 -7.96
CA VAL A 290 -16.61 -13.35 -6.80
C VAL A 290 -18.13 -13.27 -6.81
N ILE A 291 -18.75 -13.34 -7.98
CA ILE A 291 -20.20 -13.18 -8.13
C ILE A 291 -20.96 -14.26 -7.35
N GLY A 292 -21.97 -13.85 -6.59
CA GLY A 292 -22.81 -14.73 -5.76
C GLY A 292 -22.36 -14.86 -4.30
N LYS A 293 -21.06 -15.04 -4.01
CA LYS A 293 -20.56 -15.26 -2.64
C LYS A 293 -19.78 -14.08 -2.06
N PHE A 294 -18.94 -13.45 -2.88
CA PHE A 294 -17.99 -12.42 -2.43
C PHE A 294 -18.19 -11.08 -3.13
N PHE A 295 -19.39 -10.81 -3.62
CA PHE A 295 -19.66 -9.62 -4.43
C PHE A 295 -20.38 -8.55 -3.63
N ARG A 296 -20.04 -7.28 -3.88
CA ARG A 296 -20.77 -6.15 -3.31
C ARG A 296 -22.19 -6.12 -3.89
N ALA A 297 -23.19 -6.10 -3.02
CA ALA A 297 -24.57 -5.93 -3.44
C ALA A 297 -24.74 -4.62 -4.22
N LEU A 298 -25.40 -4.72 -5.38
CA LEU A 298 -25.78 -3.61 -6.24
C LEU A 298 -27.32 -3.56 -6.37
N PRO A 299 -27.93 -2.39 -6.59
CA PRO A 299 -27.31 -1.07 -6.69
C PRO A 299 -26.74 -0.59 -5.35
N LEU A 300 -25.79 0.34 -5.38
CA LEU A 300 -25.29 0.97 -4.17
C LEU A 300 -26.40 1.80 -3.50
N PRO A 301 -26.25 2.18 -2.22
CA PRO A 301 -27.14 3.18 -1.61
C PRO A 301 -27.24 4.45 -2.47
N PRO A 302 -28.32 5.25 -2.34
CA PRO A 302 -28.49 6.48 -3.11
C PRO A 302 -27.20 7.31 -3.18
N PRO A 303 -26.75 7.69 -4.40
CA PRO A 303 -27.51 7.77 -5.65
C PRO A 303 -27.40 6.52 -6.56
N GLY A 304 -26.98 5.36 -6.05
CA GLY A 304 -26.91 4.11 -6.81
C GLY A 304 -25.55 3.80 -7.43
N ALA A 305 -24.68 4.80 -7.54
CA ALA A 305 -23.30 4.70 -8.01
C ALA A 305 -22.44 5.85 -7.44
N VAL A 306 -21.13 5.72 -7.53
CA VAL A 306 -20.20 6.82 -7.25
C VAL A 306 -20.11 7.71 -8.48
N PHE A 307 -20.08 9.03 -8.26
CA PHE A 307 -19.93 10.03 -9.31
C PHE A 307 -18.73 10.94 -9.01
N ILE A 308 -17.94 11.26 -10.03
CA ILE A 308 -16.86 12.27 -9.96
C ILE A 308 -17.05 13.24 -11.11
N ASP A 309 -17.06 14.54 -10.81
CA ASP A 309 -17.32 15.63 -11.75
C ASP A 309 -18.60 15.43 -12.61
N GLY A 310 -19.61 14.78 -12.03
CA GLY A 310 -20.88 14.47 -12.70
C GLY A 310 -20.87 13.19 -13.53
N PHE A 311 -19.74 12.50 -13.67
CA PHE A 311 -19.63 11.24 -14.40
C PHE A 311 -19.75 10.04 -13.46
N ARG A 312 -20.59 9.08 -13.84
CA ARG A 312 -20.75 7.80 -13.13
C ARG A 312 -19.46 7.01 -13.26
N LEU A 313 -18.89 6.57 -12.15
CA LEU A 313 -17.73 5.69 -12.19
C LEU A 313 -18.14 4.28 -12.65
N PRO A 314 -17.44 3.69 -13.65
CA PRO A 314 -17.65 2.30 -14.02
C PRO A 314 -17.16 1.40 -12.89
N PHE A 315 -17.78 0.23 -12.73
CA PHE A 315 -17.31 -0.80 -11.78
C PHE A 315 -16.87 -2.06 -12.52
N VAL A 316 -17.81 -2.83 -13.07
CA VAL A 316 -17.50 -3.99 -13.92
C VAL A 316 -18.42 -3.95 -15.12
N ASP A 317 -17.89 -4.23 -16.31
CA ASP A 317 -18.67 -4.24 -17.55
C ASP A 317 -18.86 -5.67 -18.06
N GLN A 318 -17.79 -6.48 -18.05
CA GLN A 318 -17.81 -7.82 -18.60
C GLN A 318 -18.30 -8.87 -17.59
N THR A 319 -19.62 -8.98 -17.42
CA THR A 319 -20.26 -10.00 -16.55
C THR A 319 -20.64 -11.30 -17.25
N THR A 320 -20.61 -11.30 -18.59
CA THR A 320 -20.89 -12.48 -19.44
C THR A 320 -19.64 -12.94 -20.15
N ARG A 321 -19.53 -14.23 -20.47
CA ARG A 321 -18.35 -14.76 -21.17
C ARG A 321 -18.18 -14.04 -22.53
N PRO A 322 -17.00 -13.47 -22.86
CA PRO A 322 -16.77 -12.84 -24.16
C PRO A 322 -16.94 -13.83 -25.33
N PRO A 323 -17.45 -13.37 -26.49
CA PRO A 323 -17.52 -14.19 -27.71
C PRO A 323 -16.16 -14.77 -28.09
N GLY A 324 -16.16 -16.01 -28.60
CA GLY A 324 -14.92 -16.70 -29.00
C GLY A 324 -14.13 -17.32 -27.85
N THR A 325 -14.64 -17.27 -26.61
CA THR A 325 -14.03 -17.96 -25.46
C THR A 325 -14.94 -19.08 -24.95
N SER A 326 -14.36 -20.10 -24.29
CA SER A 326 -15.04 -21.27 -23.73
C SER A 326 -14.65 -21.48 -22.27
N PRO A 327 -15.43 -22.22 -21.45
CA PRO A 327 -14.95 -22.63 -20.13
C PRO A 327 -13.80 -23.62 -20.28
N ALA A 328 -12.94 -23.66 -19.27
CA ALA A 328 -11.90 -24.67 -19.20
C ALA A 328 -12.52 -26.07 -19.00
N PRO A 329 -12.01 -27.12 -19.67
CA PRO A 329 -12.43 -28.49 -19.37
C PRO A 329 -11.83 -29.03 -18.06
N ALA A 330 -10.70 -28.46 -17.62
CA ALA A 330 -10.01 -28.78 -16.38
C ALA A 330 -9.13 -27.60 -15.95
N LEU A 331 -8.70 -27.58 -14.68
CA LEU A 331 -7.92 -26.46 -14.13
C LEU A 331 -6.61 -26.22 -14.90
N ASN A 332 -5.92 -27.31 -15.30
CA ASN A 332 -4.70 -27.33 -16.11
C ASN A 332 -3.73 -26.16 -15.85
N GLY A 333 -3.05 -26.22 -14.71
CA GLY A 333 -2.05 -25.23 -14.29
C GLY A 333 -1.51 -25.58 -12.90
N SER A 334 -0.75 -24.68 -12.31
CA SER A 334 -0.18 -24.88 -10.97
C SER A 334 -0.24 -23.62 -10.14
N PHE A 335 -0.31 -23.81 -8.82
CA PHE A 335 -0.07 -22.74 -7.87
C PHE A 335 1.44 -22.47 -7.80
N LEU A 336 1.81 -21.20 -7.99
CA LEU A 336 3.12 -20.67 -7.63
C LEU A 336 3.19 -20.30 -6.16
N PHE A 337 2.02 -20.02 -5.59
CA PHE A 337 1.82 -19.73 -4.18
C PHE A 337 0.52 -20.43 -3.76
N GLU A 338 0.64 -21.43 -2.87
CA GLU A 338 -0.50 -22.21 -2.43
C GLU A 338 -1.51 -21.35 -1.63
N PRO A 339 -2.81 -21.68 -1.69
CA PRO A 339 -3.83 -20.99 -0.93
C PRO A 339 -3.56 -20.97 0.58
N VAL A 340 -3.55 -19.78 1.16
CA VAL A 340 -3.46 -19.53 2.63
C VAL A 340 -4.57 -18.59 3.09
N SER A 341 -4.78 -18.52 4.41
CA SER A 341 -5.80 -17.64 4.99
C SER A 341 -5.33 -16.18 5.04
N GLY A 342 -6.27 -15.25 4.85
CA GLY A 342 -6.05 -13.81 4.92
C GLY A 342 -5.88 -13.30 6.35
N ASN A 343 -5.41 -12.06 6.45
CA ASN A 343 -5.23 -11.37 7.73
C ASN A 343 -6.02 -10.05 7.76
N PRO A 344 -6.46 -9.62 8.96
CA PRO A 344 -7.01 -8.28 9.13
C PRO A 344 -5.93 -7.23 8.85
N VAL A 345 -6.38 -6.02 8.52
CA VAL A 345 -5.50 -4.86 8.39
C VAL A 345 -5.59 -4.00 9.65
N PRO A 346 -4.46 -3.61 10.26
CA PRO A 346 -4.47 -2.74 11.41
C PRO A 346 -4.96 -1.32 11.06
N ASP A 347 -5.72 -0.71 11.97
CA ASP A 347 -6.11 0.72 11.95
C ASP A 347 -5.45 1.49 13.11
N GLY A 348 -5.62 2.82 13.12
CA GLY A 348 -5.10 3.73 14.14
C GLY A 348 -3.66 4.13 13.86
N TRP A 349 -2.87 4.36 14.92
CA TRP A 349 -1.45 4.60 14.79
C TRP A 349 -0.75 3.34 14.30
N LEU A 350 -0.11 3.43 13.13
CA LEU A 350 0.73 2.40 12.56
C LEU A 350 2.21 2.63 12.90
N ILE A 351 2.62 3.90 12.88
CA ILE A 351 3.95 4.38 13.28
C ILE A 351 3.74 5.62 14.14
N GLY A 352 4.50 5.74 15.24
CA GLY A 352 4.51 6.97 16.04
C GLY A 352 3.16 7.34 16.66
N PRO A 353 3.04 8.54 17.25
CA PRO A 353 3.85 9.74 17.02
C PRO A 353 5.22 9.70 17.71
N LYS A 354 6.27 10.15 17.01
CA LYS A 354 7.65 10.26 17.51
C LYS A 354 8.19 11.67 17.33
N ALA A 355 9.18 12.04 18.14
CA ALA A 355 9.94 13.27 17.91
C ALA A 355 10.92 13.07 16.75
N GLY A 356 11.07 14.10 15.92
CA GLY A 356 12.13 14.20 14.92
C GLY A 356 13.16 15.26 15.30
N SER A 357 13.95 15.69 14.33
CA SER A 357 14.98 16.71 14.48
C SER A 357 14.43 18.10 14.83
N ARG A 358 13.21 18.42 14.35
CA ARG A 358 12.59 19.77 14.49
C ARG A 358 11.15 19.76 14.99
N LEU A 359 10.50 18.59 14.98
CA LEU A 359 9.14 18.38 15.45
C LEU A 359 9.15 17.54 16.73
N THR A 360 8.37 17.94 17.73
CA THR A 360 8.16 17.10 18.92
C THR A 360 7.17 15.97 18.62
N ALA A 361 7.13 14.92 19.45
CA ALA A 361 6.07 13.92 19.35
C ALA A 361 4.66 14.52 19.59
N GLY A 362 4.59 15.61 20.37
CA GLY A 362 3.36 16.39 20.56
C GLY A 362 2.91 17.09 19.27
N ASP A 363 3.86 17.71 18.55
CA ASP A 363 3.60 18.36 17.26
C ASP A 363 3.03 17.34 16.26
N VAL A 364 3.69 16.18 16.13
CA VAL A 364 3.27 15.10 15.21
C VAL A 364 1.86 14.60 15.55
N ARG A 365 1.57 14.40 16.84
CA ARG A 365 0.23 14.01 17.31
C ARG A 365 -0.80 15.08 16.94
N GLN A 366 -0.54 16.33 17.26
CA GLN A 366 -1.47 17.44 17.06
C GLN A 366 -1.80 17.64 15.57
N ILE A 367 -0.82 17.56 14.68
CA ILE A 367 -1.01 17.68 13.22
C ILE A 367 -1.99 16.59 12.73
N ILE A 368 -1.74 15.34 13.10
CA ILE A 368 -2.57 14.21 12.68
C ILE A 368 -3.97 14.29 13.30
N GLU A 369 -4.10 14.58 14.60
CA GLU A 369 -5.40 14.68 15.27
C GLU A 369 -6.24 15.85 14.72
N SER A 370 -5.61 16.98 14.38
CA SER A 370 -6.30 18.12 13.74
C SER A 370 -6.80 17.75 12.34
N ALA A 371 -6.01 17.00 11.58
CA ALA A 371 -6.41 16.50 10.27
C ALA A 371 -7.55 15.46 10.37
N VAL A 372 -7.50 14.56 11.37
CA VAL A 372 -8.60 13.61 11.65
C VAL A 372 -9.88 14.37 12.00
N ALA A 373 -9.80 15.39 12.87
CA ALA A 373 -10.95 16.23 13.21
C ALA A 373 -11.51 17.00 11.99
N ARG A 374 -10.66 17.36 11.03
CA ARG A 374 -11.11 17.91 9.74
C ARG A 374 -11.80 16.83 8.90
N ALA A 375 -11.21 15.65 8.77
CA ALA A 375 -11.74 14.52 8.01
C ALA A 375 -13.15 14.10 8.48
N GLU A 376 -13.40 14.07 9.79
CA GLU A 376 -14.72 13.72 10.35
C GLU A 376 -15.83 14.74 10.05
N ARG A 377 -15.49 15.89 9.46
CA ARG A 377 -16.46 16.85 8.91
C ARG A 377 -16.50 16.86 7.39
N THR A 378 -15.43 16.43 6.73
CA THR A 378 -15.31 16.44 5.28
C THR A 378 -16.29 15.45 4.62
N ARG A 379 -17.10 15.93 3.67
CA ARG A 379 -17.95 15.08 2.82
C ARG A 379 -17.08 14.21 1.92
N ALA A 380 -17.32 12.91 1.93
CA ALA A 380 -16.68 11.99 1.01
C ALA A 380 -17.08 12.24 -0.45
N GLN A 381 -16.16 11.91 -1.35
CA GLN A 381 -16.36 11.86 -2.80
C GLN A 381 -16.72 10.43 -3.25
N ILE A 382 -16.07 9.43 -2.68
CA ILE A 382 -16.18 8.03 -3.15
C ILE A 382 -17.02 7.14 -2.23
N ARG A 383 -17.57 7.67 -1.14
CA ARG A 383 -18.33 6.91 -0.14
C ARG A 383 -19.83 7.16 -0.24
N LEU A 384 -20.59 6.10 0.04
CA LEU A 384 -22.04 6.08 -0.02
C LEU A 384 -22.66 5.47 1.26
N PRO A 385 -23.87 5.87 1.68
CA PRO A 385 -24.73 6.88 1.05
C PRO A 385 -24.18 8.31 1.09
N LEU A 386 -24.75 9.23 0.31
CA LEU A 386 -24.35 10.64 0.37
C LEU A 386 -24.46 11.19 1.80
N GLY A 387 -23.49 12.04 2.18
CA GLY A 387 -23.36 12.57 3.54
C GLY A 387 -22.39 11.79 4.43
N THR A 388 -21.92 10.62 3.98
CA THR A 388 -20.82 9.90 4.64
C THR A 388 -19.53 10.73 4.68
N ARG A 389 -18.79 10.60 5.78
CA ARG A 389 -17.53 11.30 6.01
C ARG A 389 -16.35 10.61 5.34
N ALA A 390 -15.45 11.41 4.80
CA ALA A 390 -14.24 10.93 4.17
C ALA A 390 -13.31 10.24 5.19
N LYS A 391 -12.52 9.27 4.73
CA LYS A 391 -11.56 8.52 5.57
C LYS A 391 -10.20 8.48 4.88
N PHE A 392 -9.14 8.70 5.67
CA PHE A 392 -7.80 8.91 5.14
C PHE A 392 -6.72 8.15 5.92
N MET A 393 -5.57 8.06 5.26
CA MET A 393 -4.25 7.87 5.84
C MET A 393 -3.57 9.22 5.99
N PHE A 394 -2.79 9.35 7.05
CA PHE A 394 -2.05 10.54 7.40
C PHE A 394 -0.61 10.17 7.70
N ALA A 395 0.34 10.90 7.14
CA ALA A 395 1.76 10.72 7.42
C ALA A 395 2.44 12.04 7.72
N VAL A 396 3.24 12.06 8.78
CA VAL A 396 4.17 13.15 9.09
C VAL A 396 5.59 12.62 8.93
N ALA A 397 6.38 13.30 8.11
CA ALA A 397 7.79 13.00 7.89
C ALA A 397 8.68 14.10 8.49
N ASP A 398 9.84 13.72 9.02
CA ASP A 398 10.91 14.66 9.40
C ASP A 398 11.61 15.20 8.15
N VAL A 399 12.46 16.22 8.30
CA VAL A 399 13.15 16.90 7.20
C VAL A 399 14.09 16.01 6.37
N ASP A 400 14.50 14.85 6.89
CA ASP A 400 15.27 13.84 6.16
C ASP A 400 14.40 12.78 5.46
N GLY A 401 13.07 12.90 5.59
CA GLY A 401 12.07 11.98 5.05
C GLY A 401 11.73 10.78 5.97
N THR A 402 12.28 10.71 7.18
CA THR A 402 11.94 9.67 8.15
C THR A 402 10.49 9.83 8.60
N ILE A 403 9.69 8.76 8.56
CA ILE A 403 8.28 8.81 8.96
C ILE A 403 8.17 8.86 10.49
N LEU A 404 7.75 10.00 11.03
CA LEU A 404 7.56 10.24 12.47
C LEU A 404 6.19 9.79 12.97
N GLY A 405 5.19 9.79 12.09
CA GLY A 405 3.83 9.38 12.38
C GLY A 405 3.14 8.86 11.13
N LEU A 406 2.42 7.74 11.27
CA LEU A 406 1.56 7.17 10.23
C LEU A 406 0.27 6.70 10.90
N PHE A 407 -0.86 7.30 10.52
CA PHE A 407 -2.16 7.00 11.10
C PHE A 407 -3.15 6.61 10.01
N ARG A 408 -3.94 5.57 10.27
CA ARG A 408 -4.98 5.05 9.40
C ARG A 408 -6.33 5.20 10.07
N GLN A 409 -7.25 5.96 9.48
CA GLN A 409 -8.65 5.89 9.88
C GLN A 409 -9.25 4.51 9.52
N PRO A 410 -10.16 3.97 10.34
CA PRO A 410 -10.90 2.78 9.99
C PRO A 410 -11.55 2.88 8.61
N ASP A 411 -11.46 1.80 7.85
CA ASP A 411 -11.97 1.68 6.47
C ASP A 411 -11.36 2.68 5.45
N ALA A 412 -10.28 3.40 5.78
CA ALA A 412 -9.53 4.15 4.77
C ALA A 412 -9.04 3.22 3.64
N THR A 413 -8.80 3.75 2.45
CA THR A 413 -8.25 2.96 1.34
C THR A 413 -6.80 2.56 1.62
N ILE A 414 -6.36 1.40 1.13
CA ILE A 414 -5.03 0.83 1.49
C ILE A 414 -3.92 1.37 0.61
N PHE A 415 -4.23 1.70 -0.66
CA PHE A 415 -3.25 2.35 -1.55
C PHE A 415 -2.69 3.64 -0.93
N SER A 416 -3.47 4.26 -0.04
CA SER A 416 -3.17 5.51 0.64
C SER A 416 -2.02 5.43 1.64
N ILE A 417 -1.61 4.23 2.06
CA ILE A 417 -0.51 4.05 3.02
C ILE A 417 0.80 4.53 2.39
N ASP A 418 1.12 3.99 1.21
CA ASP A 418 2.27 4.40 0.40
C ASP A 418 2.13 5.86 -0.04
N VAL A 419 0.94 6.25 -0.49
CA VAL A 419 0.70 7.59 -1.02
C VAL A 419 0.86 8.67 0.04
N ALA A 420 0.28 8.53 1.23
CA ALA A 420 0.38 9.55 2.28
C ALA A 420 1.85 9.73 2.74
N ALA A 421 2.57 8.63 2.96
CA ALA A 421 3.97 8.66 3.35
C ALA A 421 4.86 9.29 2.25
N THR A 422 4.65 8.91 0.99
CA THR A 422 5.40 9.44 -0.15
C THR A 422 5.09 10.91 -0.39
N LYS A 423 3.82 11.33 -0.28
CA LYS A 423 3.40 12.74 -0.30
C LYS A 423 4.15 13.57 0.75
N ALA A 424 4.22 13.09 1.99
CA ALA A 424 4.94 13.78 3.07
C ALA A 424 6.43 13.98 2.75
N ARG A 425 7.10 12.97 2.17
CA ARG A 425 8.51 13.05 1.73
C ARG A 425 8.69 14.00 0.53
N ASN A 426 7.78 13.92 -0.43
CA ASN A 426 7.83 14.72 -1.65
C ASN A 426 7.82 16.20 -1.34
N VAL A 427 6.90 16.69 -0.50
CA VAL A 427 6.79 18.13 -0.23
C VAL A 427 8.01 18.69 0.50
N ILE A 428 8.73 17.89 1.30
CA ILE A 428 10.02 18.28 1.89
C ILE A 428 11.07 18.44 0.79
N TYR A 429 11.26 17.39 -0.01
CA TYR A 429 12.28 17.38 -1.05
C TYR A 429 12.05 18.48 -2.09
N PHE A 430 10.82 18.57 -2.60
CA PHE A 430 10.51 19.47 -3.72
C PHE A 430 10.42 20.95 -3.31
N SER A 431 10.15 21.23 -2.03
CA SER A 431 10.17 22.59 -1.49
C SER A 431 11.54 23.03 -0.97
N SER A 432 12.52 22.12 -0.94
CA SER A 432 13.86 22.40 -0.42
C SER A 432 14.62 23.41 -1.31
N PRO A 433 15.39 24.34 -0.73
CA PRO A 433 16.31 25.18 -1.49
C PRO A 433 17.47 24.40 -2.12
N THR A 434 17.74 23.18 -1.67
CA THR A 434 18.81 22.30 -2.19
C THR A 434 18.31 21.26 -3.18
N ARG A 435 17.02 21.29 -3.55
CA ARG A 435 16.45 20.44 -4.60
C ARG A 435 17.24 20.61 -5.90
N ARG A 436 17.41 19.51 -6.64
CA ARG A 436 17.89 19.52 -8.03
C ARG A 436 17.00 20.41 -8.90
N GLN A 437 17.52 21.53 -9.42
CA GLN A 437 16.70 22.52 -10.12
C GLN A 437 15.93 21.93 -11.32
N ASP A 438 16.54 20.99 -12.03
CA ASP A 438 16.01 20.32 -13.22
C ASP A 438 14.79 19.43 -12.94
N ASP A 439 14.46 19.11 -11.69
CA ASP A 439 13.26 18.35 -11.35
C ASP A 439 11.96 19.18 -11.54
N LEU A 440 12.02 20.50 -11.37
CA LEU A 440 10.89 21.43 -11.52
C LEU A 440 11.39 22.69 -12.26
N PRO A 441 11.64 22.61 -13.58
CA PRO A 441 12.08 23.75 -14.38
C PRO A 441 11.10 24.93 -14.28
N GLY A 442 11.64 26.14 -14.12
CA GLY A 442 10.83 27.36 -13.96
C GLY A 442 10.29 27.60 -12.54
N VAL A 443 10.54 26.69 -11.58
CA VAL A 443 10.23 26.91 -10.16
C VAL A 443 11.52 27.28 -9.41
N PRO A 444 11.62 28.50 -8.84
CA PRO A 444 12.76 28.89 -8.02
C PRO A 444 12.97 27.93 -6.82
N PRO A 445 14.23 27.59 -6.46
CA PRO A 445 14.50 26.80 -5.26
C PRO A 445 13.94 27.46 -3.99
N GLY A 446 13.41 26.66 -3.06
CA GLY A 446 12.82 27.15 -1.81
C GLY A 446 11.36 27.59 -1.89
N ILE A 447 10.75 27.58 -3.08
CA ILE A 447 9.31 27.74 -3.24
C ILE A 447 8.59 26.51 -2.68
N ALA A 448 7.62 26.74 -1.80
CA ALA A 448 6.75 25.72 -1.25
C ALA A 448 5.83 25.17 -2.33
N VAL A 449 6.02 23.91 -2.68
CA VAL A 449 5.20 23.19 -3.66
C VAL A 449 4.45 22.05 -2.97
N THR A 450 3.30 21.67 -3.54
CA THR A 450 2.53 20.51 -3.09
C THR A 450 2.54 19.43 -4.17
N ASN A 451 2.05 18.23 -3.87
CA ASN A 451 1.84 17.21 -4.89
C ASN A 451 0.82 17.64 -5.96
N ARG A 452 -0.07 18.61 -5.67
CA ARG A 452 -0.90 19.27 -6.70
C ARG A 452 -0.05 20.08 -7.67
N THR A 453 0.91 20.86 -7.17
CA THR A 453 1.86 21.62 -7.99
C THR A 453 2.67 20.68 -8.90
N ILE A 454 3.25 19.64 -8.30
CA ILE A 454 4.10 18.65 -8.99
C ILE A 454 3.29 17.94 -10.06
N GLY A 455 2.09 17.46 -9.71
CA GLY A 455 1.16 16.81 -10.61
C GLY A 455 0.76 17.68 -11.80
N PHE A 456 0.38 18.93 -11.54
CA PHE A 456 -0.07 19.87 -12.58
C PHE A 456 1.00 20.13 -13.64
N GLY A 457 2.26 20.32 -13.22
CA GLY A 457 3.36 20.50 -14.18
C GLY A 457 3.84 19.19 -14.83
N ALA A 458 3.39 18.02 -14.36
CA ALA A 458 3.76 16.71 -14.91
C ALA A 458 2.80 16.21 -16.02
N GLN A 459 1.72 16.91 -16.28
CA GLN A 459 0.68 16.45 -17.23
C GLN A 459 1.12 16.54 -18.69
N SER A 460 0.47 15.77 -19.55
CA SER A 460 0.74 15.75 -21.01
C SER A 460 0.37 17.06 -21.71
N PHE A 461 -0.56 17.83 -21.14
CA PHE A 461 -1.01 19.13 -21.64
C PHE A 461 -0.81 20.19 -20.55
N PHE A 462 -0.29 21.35 -20.95
CA PHE A 462 0.03 22.45 -20.04
C PHE A 462 -0.27 23.82 -20.70
N PRO A 463 -1.25 24.60 -20.18
CA PRO A 463 -2.13 24.28 -19.05
C PRO A 463 -2.93 22.98 -19.23
N SER A 464 -3.26 22.35 -18.09
CA SER A 464 -4.05 21.12 -18.03
C SER A 464 -5.29 21.22 -18.92
N GLY A 465 -5.51 20.19 -19.74
CA GLY A 465 -6.71 20.05 -20.55
C GLY A 465 -6.87 21.04 -21.69
N ILE A 466 -5.81 21.73 -22.14
CA ILE A 466 -5.85 22.47 -23.40
C ILE A 466 -5.22 21.59 -24.48
N PHE A 467 -6.04 21.09 -25.41
CA PHE A 467 -5.55 20.26 -26.51
C PHE A 467 -4.58 21.07 -27.40
N ASN A 468 -3.56 20.39 -27.94
CA ASN A 468 -2.49 21.02 -28.73
C ASN A 468 -1.66 22.09 -27.97
N SER A 469 -1.66 22.04 -26.63
CA SER A 469 -0.72 22.81 -25.80
C SER A 469 0.62 22.06 -25.66
N THR A 470 1.60 22.74 -25.08
CA THR A 470 2.90 22.12 -24.75
C THR A 470 2.76 21.11 -23.61
N ARG A 471 3.65 20.11 -23.55
CA ARG A 471 3.78 19.24 -22.37
C ARG A 471 4.09 20.04 -21.11
N GLY A 472 3.69 19.54 -19.96
CA GLY A 472 4.03 20.13 -18.68
C GLY A 472 5.54 20.22 -18.46
N PRO A 473 6.04 21.29 -17.81
CA PRO A 473 7.48 21.52 -17.60
C PRO A 473 8.13 20.43 -16.75
N PHE A 474 7.35 19.66 -15.99
CA PHE A 474 7.81 18.57 -15.10
C PHE A 474 7.54 17.19 -15.70
N ARG A 475 7.08 17.09 -16.96
CA ARG A 475 6.76 15.79 -17.57
C ARG A 475 8.00 14.88 -17.63
N ASP A 476 9.19 15.42 -17.82
CA ASP A 476 10.43 14.63 -17.79
C ASP A 476 10.70 14.01 -16.41
N LEU A 477 10.25 14.66 -15.32
CA LEU A 477 10.33 14.09 -13.97
C LEU A 477 9.37 12.90 -13.83
N PHE A 478 8.15 13.01 -14.35
CA PHE A 478 7.17 11.92 -14.38
C PHE A 478 7.68 10.69 -15.13
N GLU A 479 8.23 10.90 -16.34
CA GLU A 479 8.80 9.82 -17.15
C GLU A 479 10.01 9.17 -16.46
N TYR A 480 10.83 9.97 -15.76
CA TYR A 480 11.95 9.47 -14.98
C TYR A 480 11.49 8.61 -13.80
N ASP A 481 10.53 9.08 -12.99
CA ASP A 481 9.99 8.32 -11.86
C ASP A 481 9.34 7.01 -12.32
N ARG A 482 8.63 7.02 -13.46
CA ARG A 482 8.08 5.80 -14.06
C ARG A 482 9.16 4.75 -14.33
N ALA A 483 10.30 5.16 -14.88
CA ALA A 483 11.41 4.27 -15.17
C ALA A 483 12.24 3.89 -13.92
N ASN A 484 12.18 4.70 -12.86
CA ASN A 484 13.02 4.57 -11.67
C ASN A 484 12.16 4.58 -10.39
N PRO A 485 11.51 3.45 -10.04
CA PRO A 485 10.74 3.34 -8.82
C PRO A 485 11.59 3.63 -7.57
N CYS A 486 10.93 4.11 -6.52
CA CYS A 486 11.55 4.36 -5.21
C CYS A 486 12.66 5.42 -5.23
N THR A 487 12.64 6.33 -6.21
CA THR A 487 13.50 7.52 -6.23
C THR A 487 12.90 8.66 -5.40
N GLN A 488 13.58 9.80 -5.31
CA GLN A 488 13.04 11.03 -4.75
C GLN A 488 13.54 12.18 -5.62
N GLY A 489 12.70 12.65 -6.54
CA GLY A 489 13.18 13.48 -7.65
C GLY A 489 14.01 12.68 -8.65
N ARG A 490 14.95 13.33 -9.34
CA ARG A 490 16.01 12.63 -10.10
C ARG A 490 17.18 12.16 -9.22
N GLY A 491 17.04 12.23 -7.89
CA GLY A 491 17.98 11.59 -6.97
C GLY A 491 17.87 10.06 -7.03
N GLY A 492 18.99 9.37 -6.81
CA GLY A 492 18.99 7.92 -6.68
C GLY A 492 18.15 7.43 -5.49
N ALA A 493 17.78 6.15 -5.51
CA ALA A 493 17.10 5.52 -4.38
C ALA A 493 17.95 5.60 -3.11
N GLY A 494 17.32 5.89 -1.98
CA GLY A 494 17.93 6.03 -0.67
C GLY A 494 16.99 5.53 0.43
N PRO A 495 17.41 5.57 1.71
CA PRO A 495 16.64 5.00 2.82
C PRO A 495 15.26 5.65 3.00
N ASN A 496 15.10 6.93 2.61
CA ASN A 496 13.86 7.69 2.69
C ASN A 496 13.31 8.08 1.31
N SER A 497 13.62 7.30 0.26
CA SER A 497 13.08 7.50 -1.09
C SER A 497 11.94 6.51 -1.36
N SER A 498 10.78 7.02 -1.79
CA SER A 498 9.59 6.19 -2.03
C SER A 498 8.84 6.52 -3.33
N GLY A 499 9.51 7.20 -4.27
CA GLY A 499 8.94 7.64 -5.54
C GLY A 499 8.27 9.00 -5.42
N ILE A 500 7.50 9.35 -6.46
CA ILE A 500 6.78 10.61 -6.54
C ILE A 500 5.29 10.36 -6.71
N VAL A 501 4.47 11.06 -5.93
CA VAL A 501 3.03 11.13 -6.10
C VAL A 501 2.66 12.40 -6.89
N PHE A 502 1.90 12.25 -7.97
CA PHE A 502 1.55 13.34 -8.89
C PHE A 502 0.13 13.87 -8.71
N PHE A 503 -0.46 13.69 -7.53
CA PHE A 503 -1.81 14.17 -7.23
C PHE A 503 -1.93 14.76 -5.82
N PRO A 504 -2.92 15.65 -5.59
CA PRO A 504 -3.03 16.53 -4.40
C PRO A 504 -3.09 15.81 -3.04
N GLY A 505 -2.94 16.54 -1.93
CA GLY A 505 -3.08 16.02 -0.57
C GLY A 505 -1.86 16.14 0.33
N ALA A 506 -1.06 17.19 0.20
CA ALA A 506 0.18 17.32 0.97
C ALA A 506 0.67 18.75 1.07
N ALA A 507 1.43 19.04 2.12
CA ALA A 507 2.15 20.31 2.28
C ALA A 507 3.40 20.12 3.16
N ALA A 508 4.47 20.85 2.84
CA ALA A 508 5.59 20.98 3.75
C ALA A 508 5.17 21.79 4.99
N LEU A 509 5.69 21.39 6.15
CA LEU A 509 5.44 22.02 7.44
C LEU A 509 6.52 23.08 7.68
N TYR A 510 6.11 24.32 7.95
CA TYR A 510 7.01 25.44 8.20
C TYR A 510 6.95 25.92 9.65
N ARG A 511 8.06 26.41 10.18
CA ARG A 511 8.09 27.24 11.39
C ARG A 511 8.85 28.51 11.04
N GLY A 512 8.11 29.61 10.86
CA GLY A 512 8.63 30.78 10.18
C GLY A 512 8.94 30.47 8.73
N ASP A 513 10.20 30.61 8.32
CA ASP A 513 10.63 30.43 6.94
C ASP A 513 11.37 29.10 6.69
N GLN A 514 11.50 28.28 7.73
CA GLN A 514 12.20 26.99 7.71
C GLN A 514 11.22 25.82 7.62
N ILE A 515 11.53 24.87 6.74
CA ILE A 515 10.85 23.56 6.72
C ILE A 515 11.24 22.78 7.98
N VAL A 516 10.25 22.29 8.71
CA VAL A 516 10.41 21.45 9.92
C VAL A 516 9.92 20.02 9.70
N GLY A 517 9.27 19.72 8.58
CA GLY A 517 8.82 18.39 8.20
C GLY A 517 7.89 18.44 7.00
N GLY A 518 7.20 17.33 6.73
CA GLY A 518 6.22 17.22 5.66
C GLY A 518 4.98 16.48 6.13
N PHE A 519 3.82 16.88 5.61
CA PHE A 519 2.54 16.24 5.90
C PHE A 519 1.87 15.76 4.63
N GLY A 520 1.40 14.51 4.64
CA GLY A 520 0.69 13.88 3.53
C GLY A 520 -0.61 13.24 4.00
N VAL A 521 -1.64 13.39 3.17
CA VAL A 521 -3.01 12.89 3.35
C VAL A 521 -3.42 12.14 2.09
N SER A 522 -4.07 10.99 2.24
CA SER A 522 -4.69 10.29 1.12
C SER A 522 -5.81 9.38 1.58
N GLY A 523 -6.92 9.34 0.84
CA GLY A 523 -7.92 8.28 1.03
C GLY A 523 -9.28 8.51 0.42
N ASP A 524 -9.55 9.70 -0.06
CA ASP A 524 -10.84 10.05 -0.67
C ASP A 524 -10.60 10.94 -1.92
N GLY A 525 -11.55 11.80 -2.29
CA GLY A 525 -11.35 12.75 -3.39
C GLY A 525 -10.16 13.69 -3.16
N VAL A 526 -9.49 14.11 -4.25
CA VAL A 526 -8.22 14.85 -4.14
C VAL A 526 -8.37 16.28 -3.62
N GLU A 527 -9.51 16.92 -3.84
CA GLU A 527 -9.84 18.19 -3.16
C GLU A 527 -10.10 17.97 -1.66
N GLN A 528 -10.70 16.83 -1.27
CA GLN A 528 -10.87 16.46 0.13
C GLN A 528 -9.51 16.21 0.80
N ASP A 529 -8.57 15.53 0.13
CA ASP A 529 -7.20 15.33 0.62
C ASP A 529 -6.51 16.69 0.93
N ASP A 530 -6.60 17.67 0.02
CA ASP A 530 -6.06 19.02 0.22
C ASP A 530 -6.76 19.79 1.36
N TYR A 531 -8.08 19.70 1.43
CA TYR A 531 -8.86 20.35 2.49
C TYR A 531 -8.50 19.82 3.88
N VAL A 532 -8.30 18.51 3.98
CA VAL A 532 -7.86 17.84 5.21
C VAL A 532 -6.40 18.16 5.52
N THR A 533 -5.54 18.26 4.51
CA THR A 533 -4.16 18.73 4.67
C THR A 533 -4.14 20.12 5.29
N ALA A 534 -4.93 21.06 4.76
CA ALA A 534 -5.04 22.42 5.30
C ALA A 534 -5.50 22.44 6.77
N GLY A 535 -6.36 21.49 7.16
CA GLY A 535 -6.79 21.33 8.56
C GLY A 535 -5.69 20.79 9.49
N GLY A 536 -4.75 20.00 8.98
CA GLY A 536 -3.65 19.43 9.76
C GLY A 536 -2.47 20.40 9.96
N ILE A 537 -2.22 21.30 9.00
CA ILE A 537 -1.05 22.18 9.00
C ILE A 537 -1.27 23.55 9.66
N VAL A 538 -2.35 23.74 10.42
CA VAL A 538 -2.64 25.02 11.08
C VAL A 538 -1.49 25.41 12.02
N GLY A 539 -0.89 26.58 11.79
CA GLY A 539 0.32 27.05 12.51
C GLY A 539 1.64 26.55 11.92
N TYR A 540 1.59 25.77 10.84
CA TYR A 540 2.75 25.23 10.10
C TYR A 540 2.70 25.60 8.61
N GLU A 541 1.91 26.60 8.22
CA GLU A 541 1.70 26.96 6.82
C GLU A 541 2.95 27.57 6.19
N ALA A 542 3.16 27.27 4.90
CA ALA A 542 4.18 27.96 4.12
C ALA A 542 3.95 29.49 4.09
N PRO A 543 5.00 30.32 4.16
CA PRO A 543 4.91 31.76 3.95
C PRO A 543 4.19 32.09 2.64
N PRO A 544 3.17 32.97 2.64
CA PRO A 544 2.36 33.23 1.44
C PRO A 544 3.14 33.66 0.20
N ASP A 545 4.22 34.41 0.39
CA ASP A 545 5.12 34.89 -0.67
C ASP A 545 6.02 33.78 -1.25
N ARG A 546 6.19 32.67 -0.54
CA ARG A 546 6.99 31.51 -0.97
C ARG A 546 6.16 30.36 -1.53
N ARG A 547 4.84 30.50 -1.70
CA ARG A 547 3.98 29.42 -2.21
C ARG A 547 4.07 29.29 -3.73
N ALA A 548 3.86 28.09 -4.25
CA ALA A 548 3.86 27.82 -5.68
C ALA A 548 2.87 28.70 -6.46
N ASP A 549 1.78 29.12 -5.84
CA ASP A 549 0.81 30.04 -6.44
C ASP A 549 1.31 31.49 -6.55
N THR A 550 2.56 31.81 -6.22
CA THR A 550 3.21 33.06 -6.62
C THR A 550 4.01 32.91 -7.93
N VAL A 551 4.18 31.68 -8.42
CA VAL A 551 4.99 31.35 -9.60
C VAL A 551 4.13 31.23 -10.85
N PHE A 552 4.62 31.81 -11.94
CA PHE A 552 4.05 31.72 -13.28
C PHE A 552 5.04 31.07 -14.23
N ILE A 553 4.59 30.09 -15.02
CA ILE A 553 5.36 29.45 -16.08
C ILE A 553 4.96 30.05 -17.42
N ASP A 554 5.94 30.50 -18.20
CA ASP A 554 5.72 30.99 -19.56
C ASP A 554 5.44 29.82 -20.51
N THR A 555 4.40 29.96 -21.32
CA THR A 555 4.02 29.01 -22.37
C THR A 555 3.72 29.76 -23.67
N PRO A 556 3.65 29.08 -24.82
CA PRO A 556 3.18 29.70 -26.06
C PRO A 556 1.76 30.29 -25.97
N LEU A 557 0.95 29.83 -25.02
CA LEU A 557 -0.42 30.30 -24.78
C LEU A 557 -0.50 31.43 -23.73
N GLY A 558 0.63 31.86 -23.17
CA GLY A 558 0.71 32.88 -22.12
C GLY A 558 1.26 32.34 -20.80
N LYS A 559 1.04 33.10 -19.72
CA LYS A 559 1.54 32.77 -18.37
C LYS A 559 0.57 31.89 -17.62
N VAL A 560 1.07 30.77 -17.09
CA VAL A 560 0.28 29.78 -16.35
C VAL A 560 0.68 29.81 -14.89
N ARG A 561 -0.25 30.16 -14.02
CA ARG A 561 -0.04 30.16 -12.56
C ARG A 561 -0.02 28.74 -12.03
N LEU A 562 0.99 28.38 -11.23
CA LEU A 562 1.03 27.07 -10.60
C LEU A 562 0.02 26.96 -9.45
N PRO A 563 -0.66 25.81 -9.25
CA PRO A 563 -1.57 25.61 -8.13
C PRO A 563 -0.79 25.25 -6.84
N TYR A 564 -1.38 25.58 -5.68
CA TYR A 564 -0.87 25.18 -4.37
C TYR A 564 -1.81 24.20 -3.66
N LEU A 565 -2.94 24.67 -3.12
CA LEU A 565 -4.02 23.83 -2.58
C LEU A 565 -5.35 24.21 -3.25
N LYS A 566 -6.27 23.24 -3.39
CA LYS A 566 -7.63 23.49 -3.90
C LYS A 566 -8.63 22.67 -3.09
N PHE A 567 -9.73 23.31 -2.70
CA PHE A 567 -10.73 22.72 -1.80
C PHE A 567 -12.06 22.46 -2.53
N PRO A 568 -12.89 21.53 -2.02
CA PRO A 568 -14.25 21.35 -2.51
C PRO A 568 -15.06 22.63 -2.24
N ARG A 569 -16.00 22.96 -3.12
CA ARG A 569 -16.87 24.14 -2.96
C ARG A 569 -17.67 24.11 -1.65
N ASN A 570 -18.22 22.95 -1.31
CA ASN A 570 -18.95 22.69 -0.07
C ASN A 570 -18.27 21.51 0.64
N PRO A 571 -17.21 21.69 1.43
CA PRO A 571 -16.41 20.57 1.88
C PRO A 571 -17.05 19.76 3.03
N GLU A 572 -18.01 20.32 3.77
CA GLU A 572 -18.61 19.67 4.96
C GLU A 572 -20.09 19.30 4.81
N GLN A 573 -20.72 19.70 3.69
CA GLN A 573 -22.13 19.43 3.37
C GLN A 573 -22.28 18.17 2.52
#